data_AF-A0A8J3GFN6-F1
#
_entry.id   AF-A0A8J3GFN6-F1
#
_cell.length_a   1.000
_cell.length_b   1.000
_cell.length_c   1.000
_cell.angle_alpha   90.00
_cell.angle_beta   90.00
_cell.angle_gamma   90.00
#
_symmetry.space_group_name_H-M   'P 1'
#
loop_
_entity.id
_entity.type
_entity.pdbx_description
1 polymer ?
#
loop_
_entity_poly.entity_id
_entity_poly.type
_entity_poly.pdbx_seq_one_letter_code
_entity_poly.pdbx_strand_id
1 'polypeptide(L)'
;MEFAGHEQVTEALGAAGYFCQPYHSWEKGGVENFNGLVRQYFPKGTNFLDEGEASLALIETELNQRPRKILHFLSPNNLQHRIAA
;
A
#
# COMPACT_ATOMS: atom_id res chain seq x y z
N MET A 1 -19.37 6.32 -4.79
CA MET A 1 -18.62 5.46 -5.74
C MET A 1 -17.17 5.47 -5.28
N GLU A 2 -16.50 4.31 -5.22
CA GLU A 2 -15.19 4.13 -4.56
C GLU A 2 -14.06 5.00 -5.15
N PHE A 3 -14.16 5.37 -6.43
CA PHE A 3 -13.18 6.21 -7.14
C PHE A 3 -13.80 7.51 -7.69
N ALA A 4 -14.87 8.00 -7.04
CA ALA A 4 -15.43 9.30 -7.37
C ALA A 4 -14.36 10.38 -7.13
N GLY A 5 -13.98 11.09 -8.19
CA GLY A 5 -13.02 12.19 -8.14
C GLY A 5 -11.56 11.84 -8.47
N HIS A 6 -11.29 10.65 -8.99
CA HIS A 6 -9.93 10.29 -9.42
C HIS A 6 -9.35 11.24 -10.47
N GLU A 7 -10.19 11.84 -11.33
CA GLU A 7 -9.76 12.85 -12.31
C GLU A 7 -9.19 14.10 -11.62
N GLN A 8 -9.83 14.59 -10.55
CA GLN A 8 -9.33 15.75 -9.80
C GLN A 8 -8.02 15.44 -9.09
N VAL A 9 -7.87 14.22 -8.57
CA VAL A 9 -6.62 13.76 -7.95
C VAL A 9 -5.49 13.69 -8.99
N THR A 10 -5.78 13.13 -10.17
CA THR A 10 -4.84 13.07 -11.29
C THR A 10 -4.39 14.46 -11.75
N GLU A 11 -5.33 15.41 -11.86
CA GLU A 11 -5.01 16.79 -12.20
C GLU A 11 -4.15 17.48 -11.13
N ALA A 12 -4.54 17.37 -9.85
CA ALA A 12 -3.83 18.00 -8.75
C ALA A 12 -2.41 17.45 -8.56
N LEU A 13 -2.18 16.16 -8.84
CA LEU A 13 -0.87 15.51 -8.72
C LEU A 13 -0.05 15.59 -10.02
N GLY A 14 -0.64 15.99 -11.14
CA GLY A 14 0.00 15.91 -12.46
C GLY A 14 0.40 14.48 -12.85
N ALA A 15 -0.33 13.47 -12.35
CA ALA A 15 0.02 12.06 -12.46
C ALA A 15 -1.15 11.22 -12.99
N ALA A 16 -0.87 10.37 -13.98
CA ALA A 16 -1.89 9.51 -14.58
C ALA A 16 -2.46 8.49 -13.57
N GLY A 17 -3.79 8.40 -13.50
CA GLY A 17 -4.50 7.35 -12.78
C GLY A 17 -4.71 6.12 -13.63
N TYR A 18 -4.56 4.93 -13.04
CA TYR A 18 -4.76 3.64 -13.71
C TYR A 18 -5.73 2.78 -12.90
N PHE A 19 -6.58 2.04 -13.61
CA PHE A 19 -7.53 1.11 -13.01
C PHE A 19 -7.35 -0.29 -13.58
N CYS A 20 -7.57 -1.28 -12.73
CA CYS A 20 -7.59 -2.68 -13.15
C CYS A 20 -8.85 -2.96 -13.97
N GLN A 21 -8.72 -3.86 -14.94
CA GLN A 21 -9.82 -4.31 -15.76
C GLN A 21 -10.82 -5.13 -14.92
N PRO A 22 -12.13 -5.08 -15.24
CA PRO A 22 -13.12 -5.90 -14.57
C PRO A 22 -12.75 -7.39 -14.67
N TYR A 23 -12.88 -8.13 -13.57
CA TYR A 23 -12.53 -9.56 -13.46
C TYR A 23 -11.05 -9.92 -13.63
N HIS A 24 -10.14 -8.94 -13.63
CA HIS A 24 -8.70 -9.15 -13.72
C HIS A 24 -8.02 -8.99 -12.36
N SER A 25 -8.39 -9.82 -11.38
CA SER A 25 -7.89 -9.71 -9.99
C SER A 25 -6.36 -9.81 -9.89
N TRP A 26 -5.70 -10.49 -10.84
CA TRP A 26 -4.25 -10.61 -10.88
C TRP A 26 -3.51 -9.28 -11.09
N GLU A 27 -4.17 -8.27 -11.66
CA GLU A 27 -3.60 -6.92 -11.81
C GLU A 27 -3.41 -6.21 -10.45
N LYS A 28 -4.04 -6.72 -9.38
CA LYS A 28 -3.92 -6.20 -8.01
C LYS A 28 -3.07 -7.08 -7.09
N GLY A 29 -2.44 -8.13 -7.59
CA GLY A 29 -1.79 -9.15 -6.75
C GLY A 29 -0.77 -8.58 -5.74
N GLY A 30 0.00 -7.56 -6.13
CA GLY A 30 0.94 -6.90 -5.23
C GLY A 30 0.26 -6.12 -4.09
N VAL A 31 -0.80 -5.37 -4.41
CA VAL A 31 -1.59 -4.60 -3.45
C VAL A 31 -2.33 -5.52 -2.49
N GLU A 32 -2.93 -6.60 -3.00
CA GLU A 32 -3.64 -7.59 -2.19
C GLU A 32 -2.71 -8.33 -1.24
N ASN A 33 -1.51 -8.70 -1.71
CA ASN A 33 -0.48 -9.30 -0.85
C ASN A 33 -0.06 -8.34 0.28
N PHE A 34 0.12 -7.04 -0.03
CA PHE A 34 0.48 -6.06 1.00
C PHE A 34 -0.67 -5.83 2.00
N ASN A 35 -1.91 -5.73 1.51
CA ASN A 35 -3.09 -5.65 2.37
C ASN A 35 -3.19 -6.86 3.31
N GLY A 36 -2.82 -8.05 2.85
CA GLY A 36 -2.72 -9.25 3.70
C GLY A 36 -1.76 -9.09 4.88
N LEU A 37 -0.65 -8.36 4.70
CA LEU A 37 0.29 -8.06 5.80
C LEU A 37 -0.33 -7.08 6.80
N VAL A 38 -1.01 -6.03 6.33
CA VAL A 38 -1.72 -5.08 7.20
C VAL A 38 -2.78 -5.80 8.04
N ARG A 39 -3.46 -6.79 7.45
CA ARG A 39 -4.49 -7.59 8.15
C ARG A 39 -3.95 -8.48 9.27
N GLN A 40 -2.63 -8.69 9.37
CA GLN A 40 -2.03 -9.37 10.53
C GLN A 40 -2.11 -8.51 11.80
N TYR A 41 -2.17 -7.19 11.63
CA TYR A 41 -2.27 -6.21 12.72
C TYR A 41 -3.70 -5.72 12.94
N PHE A 42 -4.45 -5.54 11.84
CA PHE A 42 -5.82 -5.02 11.87
C PHE A 42 -6.80 -6.04 11.27
N PRO A 43 -7.41 -6.90 12.09
CA PRO A 43 -8.40 -7.87 11.64
C PRO A 43 -9.54 -7.24 10.84
N LYS A 44 -10.29 -8.07 10.12
CA LYS A 44 -11.46 -7.60 9.39
C LYS A 44 -12.48 -7.00 10.37
N GLY A 45 -12.93 -5.78 10.10
CA GLY A 45 -13.85 -5.04 10.96
C GLY A 45 -13.19 -4.07 11.93
N THR A 46 -11.85 -4.00 12.00
CA THR A 46 -11.17 -2.93 12.74
C THR A 46 -11.58 -1.56 12.21
N ASN A 47 -11.99 -0.68 13.12
CA ASN A 47 -12.23 0.72 12.83
C ASN A 47 -10.94 1.50 13.05
N PHE A 48 -10.32 1.95 11.97
CA PHE A 48 -9.07 2.72 12.03
C PHE A 48 -9.20 4.07 12.73
N LEU A 49 -10.43 4.59 12.90
CA LEU A 49 -10.66 5.83 13.65
C LEU A 49 -10.44 5.65 15.16
N ASP A 50 -10.52 4.42 15.65
CA ASP A 50 -10.30 4.09 17.06
C ASP A 50 -8.81 3.80 17.35
N GLU A 51 -7.98 3.71 16.30
CA GLU A 51 -6.55 3.45 16.40
C GLU A 51 -5.78 4.77 16.62
N GLY A 52 -4.87 4.78 17.59
CA GLY A 52 -4.02 5.95 17.84
C GLY A 52 -2.95 6.14 16.77
N GLU A 53 -2.66 7.39 16.40
CA GLU A 53 -1.63 7.71 15.39
C GLU A 53 -0.27 7.06 15.67
N ALA A 54 0.14 6.99 16.95
CA ALA A 54 1.39 6.34 17.34
C ALA A 54 1.41 4.83 17.06
N SER A 55 0.26 4.16 17.20
CA SER A 55 0.11 2.72 16.87
C SER A 55 0.21 2.51 15.36
N LEU A 56 -0.47 3.37 14.59
CA LEU A 56 -0.42 3.34 13.12
C LEU A 56 1.02 3.55 12.61
N ALA A 57 1.74 4.53 13.14
CA ALA A 57 3.12 4.83 12.78
C ALA A 57 4.10 3.68 13.14
N LEU A 58 3.88 3.03 14.28
CA LEU A 58 4.65 1.86 14.68
C LEU A 58 4.47 0.71 13.68
N ILE A 59 3.22 0.39 13.33
CA ILE A 59 2.90 -0.70 12.41
C ILE A 59 3.40 -0.40 11.00
N GLU A 60 3.29 0.85 10.54
CA GLU A 60 3.90 1.30 9.28
C GLU A 60 5.41 1.06 9.28
N THR A 61 6.09 1.46 10.37
CA THR A 61 7.53 1.26 10.52
C THR A 61 7.89 -0.22 10.46
N GLU A 62 7.19 -1.08 11.19
CA GLU A 62 7.41 -2.53 11.15
C GLU A 62 7.23 -3.11 9.74
N LEU A 63 6.16 -2.73 9.03
CA LEU A 63 5.89 -3.21 7.67
C LEU A 63 6.95 -2.76 6.65
N ASN A 64 7.50 -1.56 6.82
CA ASN A 64 8.54 -0.98 5.98
C ASN A 64 9.94 -1.50 6.33
N GLN A 65 10.16 -1.93 7.57
CA GLN A 65 11.41 -2.56 8.03
C GLN A 65 11.42 -4.08 7.83
N ARG A 66 10.27 -4.71 7.57
CA ARG A 66 10.16 -6.16 7.40
C ARG A 66 10.92 -6.65 6.15
N PRO A 67 11.93 -7.53 6.29
CA PRO A 67 12.61 -8.17 5.17
C PRO A 67 11.66 -8.92 4.25
N ARG A 68 11.81 -8.77 2.92
CA ARG A 68 10.96 -9.47 1.95
C ARG A 68 11.79 -10.33 1.01
N LYS A 69 11.35 -11.58 0.79
CA LYS A 69 12.02 -12.50 -0.14
C LYS A 69 12.15 -11.94 -1.56
N ILE A 70 11.13 -11.23 -2.04
CA ILE A 70 11.14 -10.58 -3.36
C ILE A 70 12.19 -9.46 -3.48
N LEU A 71 12.64 -8.90 -2.35
CA LEU A 71 13.68 -7.88 -2.26
C LEU A 71 15.02 -8.49 -1.83
N HIS A 72 15.27 -9.77 -2.11
CA HIS A 72 16.47 -10.49 -1.66
C HIS A 72 16.69 -10.43 -0.14
N PHE A 73 15.60 -10.47 0.62
CA PHE A 73 15.59 -10.32 2.08
C PHE A 73 16.07 -8.95 2.59
N LEU A 74 16.06 -7.92 1.73
CA LEU A 74 16.11 -6.54 2.18
C LEU A 74 14.72 -6.08 2.64
N SER A 75 14.70 -5.08 3.51
CA SER A 75 13.48 -4.37 3.86
C SER A 75 13.12 -3.35 2.76
N PRO A 76 11.84 -3.01 2.59
CA PRO A 76 11.42 -1.90 1.74
C PRO A 76 12.21 -0.61 2.00
N ASN A 77 12.44 -0.27 3.28
CA ASN A 77 13.18 0.94 3.65
C ASN A 77 14.65 0.90 3.20
N ASN A 78 15.28 -0.29 3.23
CA ASN A 78 16.67 -0.47 2.77
C ASN A 78 16.79 -0.56 1.24
N LEU A 79 15.67 -0.61 0.51
CA LEU A 79 15.69 -0.63 -0.94
C LEU A 79 16.04 0.78 -1.44
N GLN A 80 17.26 0.96 -1.96
CA GLN A 80 17.58 2.16 -2.74
C GLN A 80 16.66 2.19 -3.97
N HIS A 81 15.74 3.15 -3.98
CA HIS A 81 15.01 3.51 -5.19
C HIS A 81 16.01 4.02 -6.22
N ARG A 82 16.53 3.13 -7.08
CA ARG A 82 17.16 3.53 -8.35
C ARG A 82 16.05 4.00 -9.28
N ILE A 83 15.45 5.15 -8.97
CA ILE A 83 14.65 5.89 -9.94
C ILE A 83 15.69 6.50 -10.88
N ALA A 84 15.87 5.88 -12.04
CA ALA A 84 16.64 6.49 -13.12
C ALA A 84 15.95 7.82 -13.50
N ALA A 85 16.73 8.90 -13.45
CA ALA A 85 16.36 10.20 -13.97
C ALA A 85 16.16 10.16 -15.50
#